data_AF-A0AAU4V4K8-F1
#
_entry.id   AF-A0AAU4V4K8-F1
#
_cell.length_a   1.000
_cell.length_b   1.000
_cell.length_c   1.000
_cell.angle_alpha   90.00
_cell.angle_beta   90.00
_cell.angle_gamma   90.00
#
_symmetry.space_group_name_H-M   'P 1'
#
loop_
_entity.id
_entity.type
_entity.pdbx_description
1 polymer ?
#
loop_
_entity_poly.entity_id
_entity_poly.type
_entity_poly.pdbx_seq_one_letter_code
_entity_poly.pdbx_strand_id
1 'polypeptide(L)'
;METDKRPPAGGGDGCLVGVIRIPVKIVAVLVVLPVRVVWELLVAAGRAVHRHVLRPLYVHVLEPLLRALGWLLTTLLKLVFVWPWVGLWRYVVVPVGQGLAWAWRGLYDQVLAPAGRFLTAYVLRPLGEALAWIGRGGMRYLLAPLAKGIGWIGWALGMTLFVWPWIGLWRYVLAPVGRGIAWLAAVVHRYVLRPVGLGFVWLVVAVYRYVLRPVGLGFVWLVVAVYRYLLRPLGLGLAWLAGALYRYVLAPVGQVLVWAWHVAGRIVGALWRGLKRVGWVLVGWPASRVYRHVLTPVGHAVREVWRTGRAAVREARATVRRALFGAPPVEPSRSRARTLGSTTAADAAPADEISLPRRQG
;
A
#
# COMPACT_ATOMS: atom_id res chain seq x y z
N MET A 1 -71.49 -2.11 10.86
CA MET A 1 -70.04 -2.32 10.69
C MET A 1 -69.72 -2.01 9.25
N GLU A 2 -69.18 -0.82 8.96
CA GLU A 2 -68.14 -0.59 7.95
C GLU A 2 -67.83 0.91 7.92
N THR A 3 -66.57 1.20 8.19
CA THR A 3 -66.00 2.52 8.39
C THR A 3 -65.67 3.15 7.04
N ASP A 4 -66.50 4.09 6.58
CA ASP A 4 -66.12 5.06 5.56
C ASP A 4 -65.17 6.09 6.21
N LYS A 5 -63.86 5.93 5.98
CA LYS A 5 -62.86 6.95 6.34
C LYS A 5 -62.45 7.71 5.08
N ARG A 6 -63.25 8.71 4.71
CA ARG A 6 -62.77 9.83 3.88
C ARG A 6 -61.84 10.72 4.72
N PRO A 7 -60.65 11.10 4.23
CA PRO A 7 -59.90 12.19 4.83
C PRO A 7 -60.57 13.54 4.50
N PRO A 8 -60.55 14.52 5.42
CA PRO A 8 -61.21 15.81 5.22
C PRO A 8 -60.48 16.65 4.16
N ALA A 9 -61.26 17.29 3.27
CA ALA A 9 -60.78 18.27 2.31
C ALA A 9 -61.02 19.70 2.85
N GLY A 10 -59.98 20.54 2.75
CA GLY A 10 -60.02 22.00 2.92
C GLY A 10 -59.84 22.47 4.37
N GLY A 11 -59.06 23.50 4.69
CA GLY A 11 -58.45 24.53 3.86
C GLY A 11 -57.65 25.48 4.77
N GLY A 12 -56.59 26.07 4.24
CA GLY A 12 -55.71 27.01 4.95
C GLY A 12 -54.24 26.83 4.60
N ASP A 13 -53.72 25.61 4.74
CA ASP A 13 -52.27 25.37 4.61
C ASP A 13 -51.81 25.04 3.19
N GLY A 14 -52.73 24.70 2.29
CA GLY A 14 -52.40 24.31 0.90
C GLY A 14 -51.85 25.45 0.03
N CYS A 15 -52.35 26.67 0.19
CA CYS A 15 -51.90 27.83 -0.60
C CYS A 15 -50.61 28.43 -0.04
N LEU A 16 -50.43 28.52 1.27
CA LEU A 16 -49.18 29.03 1.86
C LEU A 16 -48.04 28.01 1.77
N VAL A 17 -48.30 26.72 2.03
CA VAL A 17 -47.30 25.68 1.81
C VAL A 17 -47.05 25.48 0.32
N GLY A 18 -48.06 25.62 -0.56
CA GLY A 18 -47.85 25.64 -2.01
C GLY A 18 -46.96 26.81 -2.45
N VAL A 19 -47.30 28.03 -2.05
CA VAL A 19 -46.58 29.27 -2.40
C VAL A 19 -45.18 29.34 -1.79
N ILE A 20 -44.90 28.66 -0.66
CA ILE A 20 -43.55 28.55 -0.09
C ILE A 20 -42.78 27.38 -0.70
N ARG A 21 -43.44 26.27 -1.03
CA ARG A 21 -42.77 25.06 -1.54
C ARG A 21 -42.47 25.14 -3.02
N ILE A 22 -43.22 25.94 -3.79
CA ILE A 22 -42.92 26.28 -5.18
C ILE A 22 -41.56 27.00 -5.29
N PRO A 23 -41.29 28.13 -4.61
CA PRO A 23 -39.99 28.80 -4.69
C PRO A 23 -38.88 27.97 -4.06
N VAL A 24 -39.14 27.22 -2.97
CA VAL A 24 -38.12 26.31 -2.40
C VAL A 24 -37.78 25.18 -3.39
N LYS A 25 -38.75 24.57 -4.07
CA LYS A 25 -38.49 23.58 -5.12
C LYS A 25 -37.80 24.21 -6.33
N ILE A 26 -38.17 25.43 -6.73
CA ILE A 26 -37.50 26.14 -7.82
C ILE A 26 -36.04 26.42 -7.45
N VAL A 27 -35.75 26.91 -6.24
CA VAL A 27 -34.38 27.15 -5.77
C VAL A 27 -33.61 25.84 -5.62
N ALA A 28 -34.23 24.80 -5.06
CA ALA A 28 -33.61 23.48 -4.95
C ALA A 28 -33.29 22.91 -6.34
N VAL A 29 -34.21 22.98 -7.30
CA VAL A 29 -33.94 22.54 -8.68
C VAL A 29 -32.88 23.43 -9.32
N LEU A 30 -32.94 24.74 -9.17
CA LEU A 30 -31.99 25.68 -9.75
C LEU A 30 -30.58 25.55 -9.17
N VAL A 31 -30.41 25.03 -7.95
CA VAL A 31 -29.10 24.80 -7.31
C VAL A 31 -28.65 23.35 -7.47
N VAL A 32 -29.51 22.39 -7.16
CA VAL A 32 -29.19 20.96 -7.17
C VAL A 32 -28.99 20.46 -8.58
N LEU A 33 -29.79 20.92 -9.56
CA LEU A 33 -29.70 20.43 -10.93
C LEU A 33 -28.39 20.83 -11.62
N PRO A 34 -27.88 22.08 -11.54
CA PRO A 34 -26.55 22.38 -12.06
C PRO A 34 -25.42 21.68 -11.28
N VAL A 35 -25.53 21.55 -9.96
CA VAL A 35 -24.55 20.78 -9.17
C VAL A 35 -24.52 19.32 -9.61
N ARG A 36 -25.68 18.72 -9.87
CA ARG A 36 -25.82 17.34 -10.37
C ARG A 36 -25.21 17.20 -11.76
N VAL A 37 -25.49 18.15 -12.66
CA VAL A 37 -24.94 18.16 -14.03
C VAL A 37 -23.42 18.32 -14.00
N VAL A 38 -22.89 19.20 -13.15
CA VAL A 38 -21.44 19.36 -12.96
C VAL A 38 -20.82 18.06 -12.42
N TRP A 39 -21.48 17.41 -11.47
CA TRP A 39 -21.02 16.12 -10.93
C TRP A 39 -21.02 15.01 -11.99
N GLU A 40 -22.11 14.86 -12.75
CA GLU A 40 -22.20 13.88 -13.84
C GLU A 40 -21.15 14.13 -14.92
N LEU A 41 -20.89 15.40 -15.28
CA LEU A 41 -19.82 15.80 -16.20
C LEU A 41 -18.43 15.47 -15.64
N LEU A 42 -18.19 15.69 -14.34
CA LEU A 42 -16.93 15.36 -13.68
C LEU A 42 -16.69 13.85 -13.65
N VAL A 43 -17.72 13.06 -13.35
CA VAL A 43 -17.62 11.60 -13.32
C VAL A 43 -17.52 11.03 -14.74
N ALA A 44 -18.16 11.67 -15.73
CA ALA A 44 -18.01 11.31 -17.14
C ALA A 44 -16.60 11.64 -17.66
N ALA A 45 -16.06 12.82 -17.32
CA ALA A 45 -14.69 13.20 -17.63
C ALA A 45 -13.68 12.27 -16.95
N GLY A 46 -13.88 11.95 -15.67
CA GLY A 46 -13.06 10.97 -14.95
C GLY A 46 -13.09 9.58 -15.59
N ARG A 47 -14.26 9.11 -16.03
CA ARG A 47 -14.40 7.84 -16.78
C ARG A 47 -13.74 7.89 -18.16
N ALA A 48 -13.83 9.01 -18.86
CA ALA A 48 -13.19 9.20 -20.16
C ALA A 48 -11.66 9.18 -20.02
N VAL A 49 -11.11 9.94 -19.06
CA VAL A 49 -9.68 9.94 -18.72
C VAL A 49 -9.22 8.55 -18.31
N HIS A 50 -10.02 7.84 -17.50
CA HIS A 50 -9.67 6.49 -17.10
C HIS A 50 -9.61 5.52 -18.28
N ARG A 51 -10.57 5.57 -19.22
CA ARG A 51 -10.58 4.70 -20.39
C ARG A 51 -9.49 5.04 -21.42
N HIS A 52 -9.24 6.33 -21.66
CA HIS A 52 -8.39 6.76 -22.78
C HIS A 52 -6.95 7.00 -22.38
N VAL A 53 -6.66 7.26 -21.10
CA VAL A 53 -5.31 7.58 -20.64
C VAL A 53 -4.82 6.53 -19.66
N LEU A 54 -5.53 6.32 -18.55
CA LEU A 54 -5.05 5.43 -17.49
C LEU A 54 -5.04 3.96 -17.93
N ARG A 55 -6.08 3.48 -18.62
CA ARG A 55 -6.20 2.09 -19.04
C ARG A 55 -5.12 1.69 -20.08
N PRO A 56 -4.90 2.43 -21.18
CA PRO A 56 -3.83 2.09 -22.11
C PRO A 56 -2.44 2.23 -21.49
N LEU A 57 -2.22 3.22 -20.62
CA LEU A 57 -0.94 3.43 -19.94
C LEU A 57 -0.65 2.32 -18.91
N TYR A 58 -1.68 1.83 -18.21
CA TYR A 58 -1.57 0.68 -17.31
C TYR A 58 -1.20 -0.60 -18.07
N VAL A 59 -1.90 -0.90 -19.17
CA VAL A 59 -1.67 -2.12 -19.96
C VAL A 59 -0.35 -2.08 -20.74
N HIS A 60 -0.01 -0.94 -21.35
CA HIS A 60 1.18 -0.86 -22.22
C HIS A 60 2.47 -0.55 -21.47
N VAL A 61 2.39 0.11 -20.31
CA VAL A 61 3.60 0.58 -19.58
C VAL A 61 3.71 -0.09 -18.22
N LEU A 62 2.63 -0.09 -17.43
CA LEU A 62 2.70 -0.57 -16.05
C LEU A 62 2.74 -2.09 -15.96
N GLU A 63 1.96 -2.79 -16.77
CA GLU A 63 1.93 -4.27 -16.82
C GLU A 63 3.27 -4.90 -17.23
N PRO A 64 3.94 -4.47 -18.33
CA PRO A 64 5.26 -5.02 -18.67
C PRO A 64 6.32 -4.63 -17.63
N LEU A 65 6.21 -3.44 -17.04
CA LEU A 65 7.14 -3.00 -15.99
C LEU A 65 6.98 -3.83 -14.71
N LEU A 66 5.76 -4.09 -14.26
CA LEU A 66 5.47 -4.93 -13.09
C LEU A 66 5.87 -6.38 -13.35
N ARG A 67 5.67 -6.89 -14.56
CA ARG A 67 6.08 -8.24 -14.94
C ARG A 67 7.60 -8.37 -15.01
N ALA A 68 8.29 -7.38 -15.58
CA ALA A 68 9.74 -7.31 -15.58
C ALA A 68 10.31 -7.20 -14.16
N LEU A 69 9.70 -6.37 -13.31
CA LEU A 69 10.09 -6.21 -11.91
C LEU A 69 9.85 -7.50 -11.10
N GLY A 70 8.72 -8.18 -11.33
CA GLY A 70 8.42 -9.48 -10.73
C GLY A 70 9.40 -10.57 -11.18
N TRP A 71 9.79 -10.57 -12.45
CA TRP A 71 10.79 -11.50 -12.98
C TRP A 71 12.18 -11.24 -12.39
N LEU A 72 12.56 -9.96 -12.27
CA LEU A 72 13.79 -9.53 -11.59
C LEU A 72 13.80 -9.95 -10.13
N LEU A 73 12.72 -9.65 -9.39
CA LEU A 73 12.62 -9.96 -7.98
C LEU A 73 12.67 -11.46 -7.71
N THR A 74 11.92 -12.27 -8.49
CA THR A 74 11.94 -13.73 -8.36
C THR A 74 13.27 -14.34 -8.74
N THR A 75 13.94 -13.80 -9.76
CA THR A 75 15.29 -14.24 -10.15
C THR A 75 16.29 -13.90 -9.04
N LEU A 76 16.25 -12.67 -8.51
CA LEU A 76 17.13 -12.24 -7.43
C LEU A 76 16.91 -13.09 -6.17
N LEU A 77 15.66 -13.37 -5.82
CA LEU A 77 15.32 -14.22 -4.69
C LEU A 77 15.83 -15.66 -4.87
N LYS A 78 15.68 -16.24 -6.07
CA LYS A 78 16.26 -17.56 -6.40
C LYS A 78 17.79 -17.53 -6.30
N LEU A 79 18.42 -16.47 -6.76
CA LEU A 79 19.88 -16.36 -6.80
C LEU A 79 20.47 -16.13 -5.40
N VAL A 80 19.78 -15.38 -4.53
CA VAL A 80 20.22 -15.11 -3.16
C VAL A 80 19.86 -16.24 -2.20
N PHE A 81 18.71 -16.90 -2.38
CA PHE A 81 18.22 -17.87 -1.40
C PHE A 81 18.46 -19.32 -1.84
N VAL A 82 18.08 -19.66 -3.07
CA VAL A 82 18.12 -21.05 -3.56
C VAL A 82 19.54 -21.46 -3.92
N TRP A 83 20.28 -20.61 -4.63
CA TRP A 83 21.63 -20.95 -5.09
C TRP A 83 22.64 -21.17 -3.94
N PRO A 84 22.70 -20.31 -2.90
CA PRO A 84 23.59 -20.54 -1.77
C PRO A 84 23.19 -21.76 -0.96
N TRP A 85 21.89 -22.03 -0.81
CA TRP A 85 21.41 -23.24 -0.14
C TRP A 85 21.74 -24.51 -0.92
N VAL A 86 21.59 -24.49 -2.25
CA VAL A 86 22.00 -25.60 -3.12
C VAL A 86 23.51 -25.82 -3.08
N GLY A 87 24.29 -24.73 -3.05
CA GLY A 87 25.74 -24.79 -2.84
C GLY A 87 26.08 -25.41 -1.49
N LEU A 88 25.48 -24.93 -0.41
CA LEU A 88 25.66 -25.46 0.94
C LEU A 88 25.30 -26.94 1.03
N TRP A 89 24.18 -27.35 0.42
CA TRP A 89 23.77 -28.74 0.40
C TRP A 89 24.78 -29.62 -0.33
N ARG A 90 25.23 -29.17 -1.51
CA ARG A 90 26.10 -29.97 -2.38
C ARG A 90 27.55 -30.00 -1.91
N TYR A 91 28.04 -28.93 -1.28
CA TYR A 91 29.42 -28.81 -0.83
C TYR A 91 29.63 -29.06 0.67
N VAL A 92 28.60 -28.98 1.50
CA VAL A 92 28.73 -29.21 2.95
C VAL A 92 27.92 -30.43 3.38
N VAL A 93 26.62 -30.48 3.08
CA VAL A 93 25.75 -31.55 3.59
C VAL A 93 26.09 -32.91 2.96
N VAL A 94 26.35 -32.96 1.64
CA VAL A 94 26.73 -34.21 0.96
C VAL A 94 28.05 -34.81 1.50
N PRO A 95 29.17 -34.06 1.58
CA PRO A 95 30.41 -34.64 2.10
C PRO A 95 30.33 -34.96 3.59
N VAL A 96 29.62 -34.15 4.40
CA VAL A 96 29.40 -34.46 5.82
C VAL A 96 28.56 -35.74 5.97
N GLY A 97 27.51 -35.91 5.18
CA GLY A 97 26.70 -37.13 5.17
C GLY A 97 27.48 -38.37 4.76
N GLN A 98 28.37 -38.24 3.77
CA GLN A 98 29.26 -39.33 3.37
C GLN A 98 30.29 -39.66 4.46
N GLY A 99 30.86 -38.65 5.11
CA GLY A 99 31.76 -38.84 6.25
C GLY A 99 31.08 -39.52 7.42
N LEU A 100 29.85 -39.12 7.75
CA LEU A 100 29.06 -39.73 8.81
C LEU A 100 28.67 -41.17 8.46
N ALA A 101 28.30 -41.44 7.20
CA ALA A 101 27.97 -42.79 6.75
C ALA A 101 29.19 -43.72 6.71
N TRP A 102 30.39 -43.18 6.47
CA TRP A 102 31.64 -43.91 6.58
C TRP A 102 31.98 -44.21 8.04
N ALA A 103 31.86 -43.22 8.93
CA ALA A 103 32.07 -43.38 10.37
C ALA A 103 31.08 -44.38 10.99
N TRP A 104 29.81 -44.31 10.61
CA TRP A 104 28.77 -45.25 11.06
C TRP A 104 29.03 -46.68 10.58
N ARG A 105 29.48 -46.87 9.33
CA ARG A 105 29.88 -48.18 8.82
C ARG A 105 31.08 -48.75 9.59
N GLY A 106 32.10 -47.92 9.84
CA GLY A 106 33.24 -48.33 10.67
C GLY A 106 32.82 -48.76 12.08
N LEU A 107 31.93 -48.00 12.72
CA LEU A 107 31.40 -48.33 14.04
C LEU A 107 30.56 -49.61 14.03
N TYR A 108 29.72 -49.80 13.00
CA TYR A 108 28.89 -50.99 12.84
C TYR A 108 29.74 -52.26 12.68
N ASP A 109 30.78 -52.20 11.83
CA ASP A 109 31.66 -53.32 11.56
C ASP A 109 32.57 -53.65 12.76
N GLN A 110 33.02 -52.63 13.51
CA GLN A 110 33.88 -52.84 14.69
C GLN A 110 33.13 -53.22 15.95
N VAL A 111 31.89 -52.78 16.15
CA VAL A 111 31.16 -52.96 17.41
C VAL A 111 29.96 -53.88 17.26
N LEU A 112 29.07 -53.61 16.30
CA LEU A 112 27.83 -54.38 16.15
C LEU A 112 28.05 -55.76 15.54
N ALA A 113 28.96 -55.88 14.57
CA ALA A 113 29.25 -57.17 13.93
C ALA A 113 29.92 -58.20 14.86
N PRO A 114 30.91 -57.84 15.73
CA PRO A 114 31.41 -58.79 16.72
C PRO A 114 30.43 -59.00 17.87
N ALA A 115 29.73 -57.96 18.36
CA ALA A 115 28.75 -58.13 19.45
C ALA A 115 27.54 -58.99 19.03
N GLY A 116 27.03 -58.82 17.80
CA GLY A 116 25.96 -59.65 17.24
C GLY A 116 26.39 -61.11 17.04
N ARG A 117 27.65 -61.34 16.65
CA ARG A 117 28.24 -62.69 16.54
C ARG A 117 28.47 -63.34 17.91
N PHE A 118 28.89 -62.58 18.91
CA PHE A 118 29.04 -63.08 20.27
C PHE A 118 27.69 -63.42 20.91
N LEU A 119 26.67 -62.56 20.77
CA LEU A 119 25.34 -62.80 21.33
C LEU A 119 24.66 -64.02 20.70
N THR A 120 24.78 -64.19 19.38
CA THR A 120 24.26 -65.37 18.69
C THR A 120 25.03 -66.65 19.01
N ALA A 121 26.36 -66.59 19.11
CA ALA A 121 27.19 -67.76 19.39
C ALA A 121 27.14 -68.23 20.85
N TYR A 122 27.12 -67.31 21.82
CA TYR A 122 27.21 -67.64 23.25
C TYR A 122 25.87 -67.71 23.97
N VAL A 123 24.81 -67.03 23.51
CA VAL A 123 23.52 -66.99 24.23
C VAL A 123 22.43 -67.77 23.49
N LEU A 124 22.24 -67.52 22.19
CA LEU A 124 21.17 -68.21 21.44
C LEU A 124 21.51 -69.66 21.09
N ARG A 125 22.79 -69.97 20.85
CA ARG A 125 23.24 -71.31 20.47
C ARG A 125 23.08 -72.38 21.56
N PRO A 126 23.50 -72.16 22.83
CA PRO A 126 23.28 -73.16 23.87
C PRO A 126 21.81 -73.30 24.26
N LEU A 127 21.03 -72.21 24.24
CA LEU A 127 19.60 -72.25 24.55
C LEU A 127 18.80 -73.00 23.47
N GLY A 128 19.17 -72.84 22.20
CA GLY A 128 18.61 -73.57 21.08
C GLY A 128 19.02 -75.05 21.05
N GLU A 129 20.21 -75.39 21.53
CA GLU A 129 20.66 -76.78 21.67
C GLU A 129 19.97 -77.49 22.82
N ALA A 130 19.74 -76.82 23.95
CA ALA A 130 19.01 -77.36 25.10
C ALA A 130 17.53 -77.63 24.78
N LEU A 131 16.82 -76.66 24.16
CA LEU A 131 15.42 -76.84 23.77
C LEU A 131 15.25 -77.95 22.73
N ALA A 132 16.22 -78.09 21.85
CA ALA A 132 16.12 -79.01 20.74
C ALA A 132 16.75 -80.38 21.06
N TRP A 133 17.41 -80.57 22.20
CA TRP A 133 17.76 -81.88 22.74
C TRP A 133 16.49 -82.61 23.23
N ILE A 134 15.60 -81.90 23.92
CA ILE A 134 14.34 -82.44 24.44
C ILE A 134 13.37 -82.82 23.31
N GLY A 135 13.31 -82.05 22.23
CA GLY A 135 12.42 -82.35 21.09
C GLY A 135 12.92 -83.44 20.13
N ARG A 136 14.18 -83.92 20.25
CA ARG A 136 14.83 -84.71 19.17
C ARG A 136 15.42 -86.05 19.59
N GLY A 137 15.21 -86.48 20.84
CA GLY A 137 15.77 -87.73 21.36
C GLY A 137 15.38 -88.99 20.58
N GLY A 138 14.14 -89.09 20.07
CA GLY A 138 13.66 -90.31 19.42
C GLY A 138 13.84 -90.39 17.90
N MET A 139 13.61 -89.29 17.18
CA MET A 139 13.36 -89.35 15.72
C MET A 139 14.60 -89.09 14.84
N ARG A 140 15.71 -88.59 15.42
CA ARG A 140 16.87 -88.10 14.63
C ARG A 140 17.96 -89.11 14.31
N TYR A 141 18.09 -90.20 15.07
CA TYR A 141 19.23 -91.09 14.88
C TYR A 141 19.20 -91.86 13.56
N LEU A 142 18.03 -92.06 12.94
CA LEU A 142 17.90 -92.80 11.68
C LEU A 142 17.73 -91.88 10.46
N LEU A 143 16.99 -90.78 10.56
CA LEU A 143 16.66 -89.90 9.41
C LEU A 143 17.67 -88.78 9.15
N ALA A 144 18.39 -88.31 10.17
CA ALA A 144 19.31 -87.17 10.04
C ALA A 144 20.56 -87.42 9.18
N PRO A 145 21.25 -88.60 9.21
CA PRO A 145 22.40 -88.81 8.35
C PRO A 145 22.00 -88.87 6.87
N LEU A 146 20.82 -89.42 6.57
CA LEU A 146 20.31 -89.55 5.20
C LEU A 146 19.92 -88.18 4.62
N ALA A 147 19.16 -87.37 5.37
CA ALA A 147 18.75 -86.04 4.91
C ALA A 147 19.95 -85.07 4.79
N LYS A 148 20.94 -85.19 5.67
CA LYS A 148 22.15 -84.36 5.63
C LYS A 148 23.07 -84.75 4.48
N GLY A 149 23.16 -86.05 4.14
CA GLY A 149 23.88 -86.52 2.95
C GLY A 149 23.28 -85.97 1.66
N ILE A 150 21.95 -86.07 1.50
CA ILE A 150 21.25 -85.56 0.31
C ILE A 150 21.36 -84.04 0.19
N GLY A 151 21.21 -83.31 1.30
CA GLY A 151 21.37 -81.85 1.32
C GLY A 151 22.79 -81.40 0.98
N TRP A 152 23.80 -82.12 1.44
CA TRP A 152 25.20 -81.80 1.14
C TRP A 152 25.55 -82.05 -0.32
N ILE A 153 25.04 -83.15 -0.90
CA ILE A 153 25.21 -83.46 -2.31
C ILE A 153 24.49 -82.42 -3.18
N GLY A 154 23.25 -82.06 -2.85
CA GLY A 154 22.51 -81.01 -3.56
C GLY A 154 23.19 -79.63 -3.47
N TRP A 155 23.70 -79.27 -2.28
CA TRP A 155 24.45 -78.03 -2.08
C TRP A 155 25.78 -78.04 -2.84
N ALA A 156 26.53 -79.13 -2.79
CA ALA A 156 27.80 -79.28 -3.51
C ALA A 156 27.60 -79.28 -5.03
N LEU A 157 26.59 -79.97 -5.55
CA LEU A 157 26.23 -79.93 -6.97
C LEU A 157 25.79 -78.52 -7.39
N GLY A 158 24.94 -77.85 -6.60
CA GLY A 158 24.53 -76.48 -6.87
C GLY A 158 25.71 -75.51 -6.89
N MET A 159 26.61 -75.62 -5.91
CA MET A 159 27.81 -74.77 -5.83
C MET A 159 28.80 -75.05 -6.96
N THR A 160 28.95 -76.32 -7.35
CA THR A 160 29.92 -76.75 -8.38
C THR A 160 29.42 -76.52 -9.80
N LEU A 161 28.12 -76.71 -10.06
CA LEU A 161 27.54 -76.48 -11.39
C LEU A 161 27.20 -75.02 -11.66
N PHE A 162 26.79 -74.27 -10.63
CA PHE A 162 26.29 -72.91 -10.83
C PHE A 162 27.31 -71.86 -10.41
N VAL A 163 27.81 -71.97 -9.18
CA VAL A 163 28.58 -70.89 -8.56
C VAL A 163 30.03 -70.88 -9.03
N TRP A 164 30.68 -72.04 -9.11
CA TRP A 164 32.07 -72.13 -9.56
C TRP A 164 32.30 -71.74 -11.02
N PRO A 165 31.47 -72.19 -11.99
CA PRO A 165 31.62 -71.78 -13.38
C PRO A 165 31.32 -70.30 -13.56
N TRP A 166 30.34 -69.76 -12.84
CA TRP A 166 30.02 -68.33 -12.87
C TRP A 166 31.12 -67.47 -12.25
N ILE A 167 31.69 -67.88 -11.10
CA ILE A 167 32.84 -67.20 -10.49
C ILE A 167 34.07 -67.29 -11.39
N GLY A 168 34.30 -68.43 -12.05
CA GLY A 168 35.34 -68.61 -13.05
C GLY A 168 35.16 -67.64 -14.22
N LEU A 169 33.97 -67.59 -14.81
CA LEU A 169 33.63 -66.67 -15.89
C LEU A 169 33.79 -65.21 -15.45
N TRP A 170 33.36 -64.88 -14.24
CA TRP A 170 33.45 -63.53 -13.70
C TRP A 170 34.91 -63.10 -13.49
N ARG A 171 35.72 -64.00 -12.91
CA ARG A 171 37.12 -63.71 -12.53
C ARG A 171 38.08 -63.76 -13.73
N TYR A 172 37.86 -64.67 -14.67
CA TYR A 172 38.75 -64.87 -15.81
C TYR A 172 38.32 -64.16 -17.10
N VAL A 173 37.03 -63.82 -17.27
CA VAL A 173 36.54 -63.18 -18.51
C VAL A 173 36.01 -61.78 -18.21
N LEU A 174 35.05 -61.64 -17.29
CA LEU A 174 34.36 -60.36 -17.08
C LEU A 174 35.27 -59.29 -16.43
N ALA A 175 36.06 -59.66 -15.44
CA ALA A 175 36.96 -58.75 -14.76
C ALA A 175 38.11 -58.20 -15.66
N PRO A 176 38.79 -59.02 -16.49
CA PRO A 176 39.78 -58.50 -17.43
C PRO A 176 39.15 -57.72 -18.60
N VAL A 177 37.99 -58.15 -19.12
CA VAL A 177 37.28 -57.41 -20.16
C VAL A 177 36.82 -56.04 -19.65
N GLY A 178 36.27 -55.98 -18.44
CA GLY A 178 35.90 -54.71 -17.81
C GLY A 178 37.09 -53.78 -17.59
N ARG A 179 38.25 -54.32 -17.18
CA ARG A 179 39.50 -53.55 -17.08
C ARG A 179 40.01 -53.06 -18.44
N GLY A 180 39.90 -53.88 -19.48
CA GLY A 180 40.27 -53.50 -20.85
C GLY A 180 39.39 -52.39 -21.41
N ILE A 181 38.07 -52.48 -21.21
CA ILE A 181 37.12 -51.44 -21.63
C ILE A 181 37.36 -50.14 -20.86
N ALA A 182 37.56 -50.22 -19.53
CA ALA A 182 37.86 -49.04 -18.72
C ALA A 182 39.17 -48.37 -19.14
N TRP A 183 40.19 -49.16 -19.50
CA TRP A 183 41.46 -48.64 -20.02
C TRP A 183 41.28 -47.97 -21.37
N LEU A 184 40.56 -48.59 -22.32
CA LEU A 184 40.27 -47.98 -23.62
C LEU A 184 39.46 -46.68 -23.47
N ALA A 185 38.45 -46.67 -22.60
CA ALA A 185 37.68 -45.48 -22.30
C ALA A 185 38.57 -44.36 -21.71
N ALA A 186 39.50 -44.71 -20.82
CA ALA A 186 40.44 -43.76 -20.24
C ALA A 186 41.43 -43.20 -21.28
N VAL A 187 41.90 -44.04 -22.22
CA VAL A 187 42.77 -43.65 -23.33
C VAL A 187 42.03 -42.69 -24.27
N VAL A 188 40.82 -43.05 -24.72
CA VAL A 188 39.99 -42.18 -25.57
C VAL A 188 39.69 -40.85 -24.86
N HIS A 189 39.37 -40.89 -23.57
CA HIS A 189 39.13 -39.68 -22.80
C HIS A 189 40.37 -38.78 -22.69
N ARG A 190 41.56 -39.35 -22.47
CA ARG A 190 42.81 -38.58 -22.35
C ARG A 190 43.32 -38.04 -23.68
N TYR A 191 43.29 -38.84 -24.73
CA TYR A 191 43.91 -38.50 -26.01
C TYR A 191 42.96 -37.84 -27.01
N VAL A 192 41.65 -38.03 -26.88
CA VAL A 192 40.67 -37.47 -27.82
C VAL A 192 39.84 -36.39 -27.14
N LEU A 193 39.14 -36.72 -26.04
CA LEU A 193 38.19 -35.76 -25.46
C LEU A 193 38.87 -34.53 -24.81
N ARG A 194 40.00 -34.70 -24.12
CA ARG A 194 40.72 -33.56 -23.53
C ARG A 194 41.24 -32.56 -24.56
N PRO A 195 42.00 -32.95 -25.61
CA PRO A 195 42.49 -31.98 -26.59
C PRO A 195 41.36 -31.39 -27.44
N VAL A 196 40.33 -32.17 -27.79
CA VAL A 196 39.15 -31.65 -28.51
C VAL A 196 38.38 -30.66 -27.64
N GLY A 197 38.21 -30.95 -26.35
CA GLY A 197 37.56 -30.05 -25.41
C GLY A 197 38.33 -28.74 -25.23
N LEU A 198 39.66 -28.80 -25.10
CA LEU A 198 40.51 -27.61 -25.03
C LEU A 198 40.49 -26.81 -26.35
N GLY A 199 40.52 -27.49 -27.50
CA GLY A 199 40.41 -26.86 -28.82
C GLY A 199 39.08 -26.13 -29.00
N PHE A 200 37.98 -26.74 -28.55
CA PHE A 200 36.66 -26.09 -28.57
C PHE A 200 36.60 -24.87 -27.67
N VAL A 201 37.18 -24.94 -26.46
CA VAL A 201 37.27 -23.79 -25.55
C VAL A 201 38.08 -22.66 -26.19
N TRP A 202 39.23 -22.95 -26.80
CA TRP A 202 40.02 -21.95 -27.52
C TRP A 202 39.27 -21.35 -28.71
N LEU A 203 38.52 -22.16 -29.46
CA LEU A 203 37.70 -21.67 -30.57
C LEU A 203 36.58 -20.74 -30.08
N VAL A 204 35.88 -21.10 -29.01
CA VAL A 204 34.86 -20.26 -28.40
C VAL A 204 35.45 -18.95 -27.86
N VAL A 205 36.61 -19.02 -27.19
CA VAL A 205 37.32 -17.83 -26.69
C VAL A 205 37.79 -16.95 -27.85
N ALA A 206 38.29 -17.53 -28.94
CA ALA A 206 38.70 -16.81 -30.13
C ALA A 206 37.49 -16.11 -30.79
N VAL A 207 36.39 -16.81 -31.01
CA VAL A 207 35.15 -16.22 -31.56
C VAL A 207 34.65 -15.09 -30.66
N TYR A 208 34.63 -15.29 -29.35
CA TYR A 208 34.22 -14.26 -28.40
C TYR A 208 35.11 -13.01 -28.49
N ARG A 209 36.43 -13.21 -28.49
CA ARG A 209 37.41 -12.11 -28.45
C ARG A 209 37.54 -11.37 -29.77
N TYR A 210 37.51 -12.08 -30.89
CA TYR A 210 37.76 -11.52 -32.22
C TYR A 210 36.50 -11.12 -32.97
N VAL A 211 35.35 -11.73 -32.68
CA VAL A 211 34.09 -11.42 -33.39
C VAL A 211 33.13 -10.70 -32.46
N LEU A 212 32.84 -11.31 -31.30
CA LEU A 212 31.75 -10.82 -30.45
C LEU A 212 32.08 -9.48 -29.77
N ARG A 213 33.33 -9.30 -29.30
CA ARG A 213 33.78 -8.03 -28.72
C ARG A 213 33.74 -6.85 -29.70
N PRO A 214 34.35 -6.91 -30.90
CA PRO A 214 34.32 -5.78 -31.82
C PRO A 214 32.91 -5.52 -32.36
N VAL A 215 32.12 -6.55 -32.61
CA VAL A 215 30.70 -6.38 -33.00
C VAL A 215 29.90 -5.72 -31.88
N GLY A 216 30.11 -6.14 -30.63
CA GLY A 216 29.46 -5.52 -29.47
C GLY A 216 29.86 -4.06 -29.29
N LEU A 217 31.15 -3.73 -29.41
CA LEU A 217 31.63 -2.35 -29.35
C LEU A 217 31.11 -1.51 -30.51
N GLY A 218 31.08 -2.06 -31.73
CA GLY A 218 30.52 -1.40 -32.91
C GLY A 218 29.02 -1.13 -32.76
N PHE A 219 28.27 -2.09 -32.21
CA PHE A 219 26.85 -1.91 -31.92
C PHE A 219 26.60 -0.84 -30.85
N VAL A 220 27.39 -0.84 -29.76
CA VAL A 220 27.32 0.21 -28.74
C VAL A 220 27.63 1.58 -29.36
N TRP A 221 28.65 1.68 -30.21
CA TRP A 221 28.97 2.91 -30.92
C TRP A 221 27.82 3.36 -31.83
N LEU A 222 27.20 2.44 -32.55
CA LEU A 222 26.06 2.72 -33.41
C LEU A 222 24.85 3.22 -32.60
N VAL A 223 24.53 2.57 -31.49
CA VAL A 223 23.46 2.99 -30.58
C VAL A 223 23.75 4.37 -29.99
N VAL A 224 25.00 4.62 -29.54
CA VAL A 224 25.42 5.92 -29.00
C VAL A 224 25.36 7.00 -30.08
N ALA A 225 25.78 6.69 -31.31
CA ALA A 225 25.70 7.59 -32.44
C ALA A 225 24.24 7.93 -32.77
N VAL A 226 23.36 6.94 -32.90
CA VAL A 226 21.93 7.14 -33.13
C VAL A 226 21.31 7.98 -32.00
N TYR A 227 21.65 7.69 -30.75
CA TYR A 227 21.15 8.47 -29.62
C TYR A 227 21.61 9.94 -29.69
N ARG A 228 22.90 10.17 -29.92
CA ARG A 228 23.50 11.51 -29.90
C ARG A 228 23.11 12.35 -31.11
N TYR A 229 23.05 11.75 -32.29
CA TYR A 229 22.79 12.44 -33.56
C TYR A 229 21.32 12.47 -33.96
N LEU A 230 20.50 11.51 -33.51
CA LEU A 230 19.09 11.44 -33.91
C LEU A 230 18.17 11.77 -32.75
N LEU A 231 18.26 11.02 -31.63
CA LEU A 231 17.32 11.20 -30.51
C LEU A 231 17.53 12.51 -29.77
N ARG A 232 18.77 12.95 -29.54
CA ARG A 232 19.04 14.19 -28.82
C ARG A 232 18.51 15.43 -29.55
N PRO A 233 18.77 15.65 -30.86
CA PRO A 233 18.19 16.78 -31.56
C PRO A 233 16.67 16.64 -31.75
N LEU A 234 16.14 15.43 -31.95
CA LEU A 234 14.68 15.24 -31.97
C LEU A 234 14.04 15.61 -30.62
N GLY A 235 14.65 15.18 -29.51
CA GLY A 235 14.16 15.48 -28.17
C GLY A 235 14.20 16.98 -27.87
N LEU A 236 15.29 17.67 -28.25
CA LEU A 236 15.40 19.12 -28.12
C LEU A 236 14.40 19.86 -29.04
N GLY A 237 14.22 19.40 -30.27
CA GLY A 237 13.24 19.96 -31.20
C GLY A 237 11.80 19.79 -30.71
N LEU A 238 11.47 18.61 -30.17
CA LEU A 238 10.15 18.33 -29.60
C LEU A 238 9.91 19.13 -28.30
N ALA A 239 10.93 19.26 -27.45
CA ALA A 239 10.85 20.09 -26.25
C ALA A 239 10.69 21.58 -26.59
N TRP A 240 11.38 22.05 -27.63
CA TRP A 240 11.20 23.41 -28.13
C TRP A 240 9.80 23.63 -28.69
N LEU A 241 9.28 22.70 -29.49
CA LEU A 241 7.90 22.73 -29.99
C LEU A 241 6.87 22.69 -28.87
N ALA A 242 7.07 21.83 -27.86
CA ALA A 242 6.20 21.75 -26.70
C ALA A 242 6.25 23.04 -25.86
N GLY A 243 7.44 23.62 -25.68
CA GLY A 243 7.62 24.91 -25.02
C GLY A 243 6.98 26.06 -25.79
N ALA A 244 7.11 26.07 -27.11
CA ALA A 244 6.45 27.04 -27.98
C ALA A 244 4.93 26.90 -27.91
N LEU A 245 4.39 25.68 -28.03
CA LEU A 245 2.97 25.41 -27.90
C LEU A 245 2.44 25.84 -26.51
N TYR A 246 3.19 25.56 -25.45
CA TYR A 246 2.83 25.99 -24.10
C TYR A 246 2.77 27.52 -24.00
N ARG A 247 3.80 28.21 -24.51
CA ARG A 247 3.93 29.66 -24.39
C ARG A 247 2.96 30.44 -25.31
N TYR A 248 2.69 29.92 -26.50
CA TYR A 248 1.84 30.58 -27.50
C TYR A 248 0.38 30.15 -27.44
N VAL A 249 0.05 28.99 -26.88
CA VAL A 249 -1.34 28.48 -26.85
C VAL A 249 -1.84 28.32 -25.42
N LEU A 250 -1.13 27.60 -24.55
CA LEU A 250 -1.62 27.36 -23.18
C LEU A 250 -1.58 28.63 -22.31
N ALA A 251 -0.53 29.44 -22.42
CA ALA A 251 -0.41 30.67 -21.65
C ALA A 251 -1.54 31.68 -21.96
N PRO A 252 -1.87 32.02 -23.22
CA PRO A 252 -2.99 32.91 -23.50
C PRO A 252 -4.34 32.29 -23.12
N VAL A 253 -4.55 30.99 -23.36
CA VAL A 253 -5.79 30.31 -22.95
C VAL A 253 -5.96 30.35 -21.43
N GLY A 254 -4.88 30.12 -20.67
CA GLY A 254 -4.88 30.24 -19.22
C GLY A 254 -5.21 31.65 -18.74
N GLN A 255 -4.64 32.68 -19.38
CA GLN A 255 -4.95 34.07 -19.06
C GLN A 255 -6.41 34.43 -19.36
N VAL A 256 -6.94 34.00 -20.51
CA VAL A 256 -8.35 34.21 -20.86
C VAL A 256 -9.27 33.51 -19.88
N LEU A 257 -8.94 32.30 -19.45
CA LEU A 257 -9.74 31.54 -18.48
C LEU A 257 -9.73 32.20 -17.09
N VAL A 258 -8.57 32.66 -16.62
CA VAL A 258 -8.45 33.39 -15.35
C VAL A 258 -9.18 34.72 -15.42
N TRP A 259 -9.11 35.42 -16.55
CA TRP A 259 -9.85 36.66 -16.77
C TRP A 259 -11.36 36.42 -16.77
N ALA A 260 -11.83 35.38 -17.48
CA ALA A 260 -13.22 34.96 -17.50
C ALA A 260 -13.71 34.60 -16.09
N TRP A 261 -12.88 33.90 -15.29
CA TRP A 261 -13.18 33.58 -13.90
C TRP A 261 -13.32 34.84 -13.02
N HIS A 262 -12.40 35.80 -13.16
CA HIS A 262 -12.48 37.07 -12.44
C HIS A 262 -13.72 37.90 -12.83
N VAL A 263 -14.09 37.89 -14.11
CA VAL A 263 -15.29 38.57 -14.60
C VAL A 263 -16.55 37.89 -14.05
N ALA A 264 -16.61 36.56 -14.08
CA ALA A 264 -17.70 35.79 -13.49
C ALA A 264 -17.84 36.09 -11.98
N GLY A 265 -16.72 36.11 -11.24
CA GLY A 265 -16.71 36.47 -9.82
C GLY A 265 -17.23 37.89 -9.55
N ARG A 266 -16.89 38.87 -10.40
CA ARG A 266 -17.42 40.25 -10.31
C ARG A 266 -18.93 40.31 -10.56
N ILE A 267 -19.43 39.55 -11.53
CA ILE A 267 -20.86 39.49 -11.86
C ILE A 267 -21.64 38.84 -10.71
N VAL A 268 -21.17 37.70 -10.20
CA VAL A 268 -21.78 37.00 -9.05
C VAL A 268 -21.76 37.88 -7.81
N GLY A 269 -20.64 38.55 -7.53
CA GLY A 269 -20.53 39.49 -6.42
C GLY A 269 -21.42 40.73 -6.56
N ALA A 270 -21.67 41.20 -7.79
CA ALA A 270 -22.62 42.28 -8.05
C ALA A 270 -24.06 41.82 -7.82
N LEU A 271 -24.43 40.65 -8.33
CA LEU A 271 -25.73 40.01 -8.11
C LEU A 271 -26.01 39.79 -6.62
N TRP A 272 -25.04 39.27 -5.87
CA TRP A 272 -25.16 39.05 -4.43
C TRP A 272 -25.34 40.35 -3.65
N ARG A 273 -24.63 41.42 -4.03
CA ARG A 273 -24.80 42.75 -3.43
C ARG A 273 -26.17 43.35 -3.73
N GLY A 274 -26.68 43.15 -4.94
CA GLY A 274 -28.05 43.52 -5.32
C GLY A 274 -29.08 42.78 -4.46
N LEU A 275 -28.95 41.46 -4.35
CA LEU A 275 -29.85 40.63 -3.56
C LEU A 275 -29.83 41.00 -2.08
N LYS A 276 -28.65 41.24 -1.50
CA LYS A 276 -28.51 41.68 -0.10
C LYS A 276 -29.19 43.04 0.13
N ARG A 277 -29.06 43.98 -0.81
CA ARG A 277 -29.76 45.27 -0.72
C ARG A 277 -31.26 45.11 -0.79
N VAL A 278 -31.76 44.31 -1.74
CA VAL A 278 -33.20 44.03 -1.84
C VAL A 278 -33.72 43.40 -0.56
N GLY A 279 -33.02 42.40 -0.01
CA GLY A 279 -33.38 41.81 1.28
C GLY A 279 -33.38 42.81 2.44
N TRP A 280 -32.39 43.72 2.49
CA TRP A 280 -32.34 44.75 3.52
C TRP A 280 -33.45 45.81 3.39
N VAL A 281 -33.77 46.24 2.18
CA VAL A 281 -34.86 47.21 1.92
C VAL A 281 -36.22 46.58 2.17
N LEU A 282 -36.43 45.33 1.75
CA LEU A 282 -37.72 44.65 1.85
C LEU A 282 -38.03 44.18 3.28
N VAL A 283 -37.02 43.73 4.04
CA VAL A 283 -37.22 43.11 5.36
C VAL A 283 -36.61 43.94 6.49
N GLY A 284 -35.36 44.38 6.33
CA GLY A 284 -34.63 45.08 7.40
C GLY A 284 -35.18 46.47 7.71
N TRP A 285 -35.49 47.24 6.66
CA TRP A 285 -35.97 48.61 6.78
C TRP A 285 -37.38 48.74 7.42
N PRO A 286 -38.41 47.96 7.02
CA PRO A 286 -39.72 48.02 7.68
C PRO A 286 -39.66 47.49 9.12
N ALA A 287 -38.91 46.42 9.39
CA ALA A 287 -38.76 45.88 10.74
C ALA A 287 -38.13 46.89 11.70
N SER A 288 -37.11 47.65 11.24
CA SER A 288 -36.46 48.67 12.06
C SER A 288 -37.37 49.87 12.36
N ARG A 289 -38.24 50.25 11.41
CA ARG A 289 -39.26 51.30 11.64
C ARG A 289 -40.29 50.89 12.68
N VAL A 290 -40.82 49.66 12.59
CA VAL A 290 -41.80 49.14 13.56
C VAL A 290 -41.18 49.09 14.96
N TYR A 291 -39.92 48.66 15.07
CA TYR A 291 -39.19 48.67 16.34
C TYR A 291 -39.04 50.08 16.94
N ARG A 292 -38.66 51.06 16.11
CA ARG A 292 -38.50 52.45 16.59
C ARG A 292 -39.82 53.15 16.90
N HIS A 293 -40.87 52.92 16.11
CA HIS A 293 -42.14 53.64 16.24
C HIS A 293 -43.10 53.01 17.24
N VAL A 294 -42.99 51.70 17.49
CA VAL A 294 -43.95 50.98 18.36
C VAL A 294 -43.29 50.54 19.67
N LEU A 295 -42.13 49.87 19.61
CA LEU A 295 -41.50 49.30 20.80
C LEU A 295 -40.79 50.34 21.67
N THR A 296 -40.25 51.41 21.06
CA THR A 296 -39.55 52.47 21.79
C THR A 296 -40.51 53.32 22.64
N PRO A 297 -41.65 53.83 22.13
CA PRO A 297 -42.59 54.60 22.96
C PRO A 297 -43.29 53.74 24.03
N VAL A 298 -43.59 52.48 23.72
CA VAL A 298 -44.14 51.53 24.72
C VAL A 298 -43.11 51.29 25.84
N GLY A 299 -41.83 51.18 25.51
CA GLY A 299 -40.76 51.07 26.50
C GLY A 299 -40.66 52.29 27.43
N HIS A 300 -40.88 53.50 26.90
CA HIS A 300 -40.92 54.72 27.70
C HIS A 300 -42.15 54.77 28.62
N ALA A 301 -43.34 54.46 28.11
CA ALA A 301 -44.57 54.44 28.90
C ALA A 301 -44.51 53.43 30.06
N VAL A 302 -44.02 52.21 29.80
CA VAL A 302 -43.84 51.17 30.84
C VAL A 302 -42.84 51.64 31.91
N ARG A 303 -41.76 52.30 31.50
CA ARG A 303 -40.74 52.81 32.42
C ARG A 303 -41.26 53.94 33.31
N GLU A 304 -42.17 54.75 32.80
CA GLU A 304 -42.81 55.84 33.55
C GLU A 304 -43.81 55.31 34.57
N VAL A 305 -44.66 54.36 34.18
CA VAL A 305 -45.61 53.65 35.07
C VAL A 305 -44.87 52.92 36.20
N TRP A 306 -43.73 52.30 35.89
CA TRP A 306 -42.92 51.63 36.90
C TRP A 306 -42.26 52.63 37.87
N ARG A 307 -41.88 53.82 37.40
CA ARG A 307 -41.34 54.89 38.27
C ARG A 307 -42.41 55.42 39.23
N THR A 308 -43.62 55.69 38.74
CA THR A 308 -44.73 56.18 39.58
C THR A 308 -45.18 55.14 40.59
N GLY A 309 -45.33 53.87 40.19
CA GLY A 309 -45.65 52.78 41.10
C GLY A 309 -44.61 52.59 42.20
N ARG A 310 -43.31 52.69 41.85
CA ARG A 310 -42.23 52.56 42.83
C ARG A 310 -42.18 53.74 43.81
N ALA A 311 -42.56 54.95 43.39
CA ALA A 311 -42.65 56.11 44.27
C ALA A 311 -43.79 55.95 45.28
N ALA A 312 -44.98 55.55 44.83
CA ALA A 312 -46.15 55.30 45.70
C ALA A 312 -45.86 54.23 46.76
N VAL A 313 -45.17 53.14 46.40
CA VAL A 313 -44.79 52.09 47.35
C VAL A 313 -43.78 52.61 48.39
N ARG A 314 -42.83 53.47 47.99
CA ARG A 314 -41.87 54.05 48.93
C ARG A 314 -42.53 55.01 49.91
N GLU A 315 -43.48 55.81 49.45
CA GLU A 315 -44.27 56.70 50.31
C GLU A 315 -45.13 55.90 51.29
N ALA A 316 -45.87 54.90 50.82
CA ALA A 316 -46.67 54.03 51.68
C ALA A 316 -45.79 53.33 52.74
N ARG A 317 -44.61 52.81 52.33
CA ARG A 317 -43.66 52.20 53.26
C ARG A 317 -43.10 53.19 54.27
N ALA A 318 -42.83 54.43 53.86
CA ALA A 318 -42.36 55.48 54.77
C ALA A 318 -43.43 55.84 55.79
N THR A 319 -44.70 55.91 55.38
CA THR A 319 -45.84 56.18 56.28
C THR A 319 -46.06 55.04 57.27
N VAL A 320 -46.05 53.79 56.81
CA VAL A 320 -46.13 52.61 57.70
C VAL A 320 -44.95 52.55 58.66
N ARG A 321 -43.72 52.84 58.18
CA ARG A 321 -42.53 52.84 59.04
C ARG A 321 -42.60 53.93 60.10
N ARG A 322 -43.08 55.14 59.77
CA ARG A 322 -43.30 56.21 60.75
C ARG A 322 -44.36 55.84 61.78
N ALA A 323 -45.42 55.15 61.37
CA ALA A 323 -46.49 54.72 62.26
C ALA A 323 -46.05 53.58 63.21
N LEU A 324 -45.24 52.62 62.73
CA LEU A 324 -44.80 51.48 63.54
C LEU A 324 -43.57 51.76 64.42
N PHE A 325 -42.62 52.58 63.96
CA PHE A 325 -41.30 52.70 64.61
C PHE A 325 -41.00 54.11 65.13
N GLY A 326 -41.96 55.05 65.05
CA GLY A 326 -41.74 56.44 65.42
C GLY A 326 -40.82 57.19 64.45
N ALA A 327 -40.75 58.52 64.59
CA ALA A 327 -39.90 59.35 63.76
C ALA A 327 -38.42 59.13 64.14
N PRO A 328 -37.53 58.74 63.19
CA PRO A 328 -36.10 58.73 63.49
C PRO A 328 -35.62 60.16 63.77
N PRO A 329 -34.73 60.36 64.76
CA PRO A 329 -34.23 61.68 65.13
C PRO A 329 -33.59 62.39 63.93
N VAL A 330 -33.94 63.67 63.77
CA VAL A 330 -33.47 64.55 62.71
C VAL A 330 -31.99 64.84 62.93
N GLU A 331 -31.13 64.19 62.13
CA GLU A 331 -29.69 64.45 62.14
C GLU A 331 -29.38 65.55 61.10
N PRO A 332 -28.72 66.66 61.50
CA PRO A 332 -28.62 67.85 60.68
C PRO A 332 -27.70 67.68 59.46
N SER A 333 -28.14 68.33 58.39
CA SER A 333 -27.53 68.42 57.06
C SER A 333 -26.01 68.66 57.09
N ARG A 334 -25.24 67.67 56.64
CA ARG A 334 -23.85 67.90 56.26
C ARG A 334 -23.80 68.43 54.82
N SER A 335 -23.52 69.71 54.76
CA SER A 335 -23.29 70.57 53.61
C SER A 335 -22.32 69.99 52.57
N ARG A 336 -22.73 70.14 51.30
CA ARG A 336 -22.08 70.93 50.23
C ARG A 336 -20.59 70.70 49.93
N ALA A 337 -20.34 70.66 48.62
CA ALA A 337 -19.14 71.05 47.89
C ALA A 337 -18.15 69.93 47.49
N ARG A 338 -18.22 69.53 46.21
CA ARG A 338 -17.01 69.46 45.37
C ARG A 338 -17.37 69.60 43.89
N THR A 339 -17.35 70.84 43.42
CA THR A 339 -17.15 71.19 42.02
C THR A 339 -15.67 71.52 41.83
N LEU A 340 -15.00 70.79 40.94
CA LEU A 340 -13.68 71.05 40.33
C LEU A 340 -13.62 69.97 39.23
N GLY A 341 -13.66 70.27 37.94
CA GLY A 341 -12.81 71.19 37.20
C GLY A 341 -11.83 70.34 36.41
N SER A 342 -12.00 70.23 35.09
CA SER A 342 -10.96 69.77 34.16
C SER A 342 -11.37 70.06 32.71
N THR A 343 -11.02 71.26 32.27
CA THR A 343 -10.59 71.53 30.89
C THR A 343 -9.08 71.71 30.92
N THR A 344 -8.45 71.69 29.73
CA THR A 344 -7.00 71.83 29.44
C THR A 344 -6.16 70.58 29.73
N ALA A 345 -5.25 70.12 28.86
CA ALA A 345 -4.56 70.76 27.75
C ALA A 345 -3.85 69.72 26.84
N ALA A 346 -3.48 70.18 25.63
CA ALA A 346 -2.25 69.88 24.87
C ALA A 346 -2.04 68.42 24.38
N ASP A 347 -1.38 68.11 23.26
CA ASP A 347 -0.40 68.83 22.45
C ASP A 347 -0.16 68.05 21.14
N ALA A 348 0.59 68.66 20.20
CA ALA A 348 1.33 68.07 19.07
C ALA A 348 0.67 67.93 17.66
N ALA A 349 0.72 69.05 16.92
CA ALA A 349 1.41 69.32 15.64
C ALA A 349 1.38 68.36 14.40
N PRO A 350 1.47 68.93 13.15
CA PRO A 350 1.20 68.25 11.87
C PRO A 350 2.47 67.86 11.07
N ALA A 351 2.35 66.98 10.07
CA ALA A 351 3.34 66.81 9.01
C ALA A 351 2.69 66.33 7.70
N ASP A 352 2.56 67.23 6.73
CA ASP A 352 2.27 66.96 5.33
C ASP A 352 3.60 66.91 4.55
N GLU A 353 4.03 65.72 4.12
CA GLU A 353 5.10 65.57 3.13
C GLU A 353 4.49 65.53 1.72
N ILE A 354 4.46 66.70 1.06
CA ILE A 354 4.22 66.83 -0.38
C ILE A 354 5.58 67.08 -1.03
N SER A 355 6.11 66.08 -1.73
CA SER A 355 7.28 66.22 -2.60
C SER A 355 6.88 65.86 -4.03
N LEU A 356 6.74 66.87 -4.88
CA LEU A 356 6.66 66.75 -6.34
C LEU A 356 8.07 66.86 -6.97
N PRO A 357 8.26 66.36 -8.21
CA PRO A 357 9.55 65.94 -8.73
C PRO A 357 10.36 67.08 -9.35
N ARG A 358 11.69 67.03 -9.17
CA ARG A 358 12.64 67.91 -9.85
C ARG A 358 13.18 67.21 -11.10
N ARG A 359 12.87 67.80 -12.25
CA ARG A 359 13.46 67.54 -13.58
C ARG A 359 14.52 68.62 -13.82
N GLN A 360 15.74 68.23 -14.21
CA GLN A 360 16.65 68.90 -15.16
C GLN A 360 18.11 68.47 -14.91
N GLY A 361 18.82 68.21 -16.00
CA GLY A 361 20.24 67.87 -16.06
C GLY A 361 20.49 66.84 -17.13
#